data_AF-A0A383C8I4-F1
#
_entry.id   AF-A0A383C8I4-F1
#
_cell.length_a   1.000
_cell.length_b   1.000
_cell.length_c   1.000
_cell.angle_alpha   90.00
_cell.angle_beta   90.00
_cell.angle_gamma   90.00
#
_symmetry.space_group_name_H-M   'P 1'
#
loop_
_entity.id
_entity.type
_entity.pdbx_description
1 polymer ?
#
loop_
_entity_poly.entity_id
_entity_poly.type
_entity_poly.pdbx_seq_one_letter_code
_entity_poly.pdbx_strand_id
1 'polypeptide(L)' 'MFENSSKKFFFSFIIVLIIFAFDRFSKFYILNLVEAEKYIDIYFNSFLNFHLIWNTG' A
#
# COMPACT_ATOMS: atom_id res chain seq x y z
N MET A 1 9.04 17.41 -31.26
CA MET A 1 8.49 16.03 -31.33
C MET A 1 8.69 15.19 -30.05
N PHE A 2 9.54 15.60 -29.10
CA PHE A 2 9.81 14.86 -27.84
C PHE A 2 8.99 15.30 -26.61
N GLU A 3 8.23 16.39 -26.70
CA GLU A 3 7.58 16.98 -25.51
C GLU A 3 6.47 16.09 -24.93
N ASN A 4 5.80 15.29 -25.78
CA ASN A 4 4.73 14.39 -25.35
C ASN A 4 5.24 13.08 -24.72
N SER A 5 6.45 12.62 -25.06
CA SER A 5 6.99 11.38 -24.47
C SER A 5 7.49 11.62 -23.04
N SER A 6 8.11 12.76 -22.76
CA SER A 6 8.54 13.12 -21.41
C SER A 6 7.37 13.32 -20.46
N LYS A 7 6.28 13.96 -20.91
CA LYS A 7 5.04 14.12 -20.11
C LYS A 7 4.41 12.77 -19.78
N LYS A 8 4.35 11.84 -20.75
CA LYS A 8 3.88 10.47 -20.53
C LYS A 8 4.76 9.70 -19.54
N PHE A 9 6.07 9.78 -19.70
CA PHE A 9 7.02 9.16 -18.76
C PHE A 9 6.82 9.68 -17.34
N PHE A 10 6.75 10.99 -17.16
CA PHE A 10 6.57 11.61 -15.86
C PHE A 10 5.24 11.21 -15.21
N PHE A 11 4.16 11.17 -16.00
CA PHE A 11 2.86 10.72 -15.52
C PHE A 11 2.88 9.24 -15.09
N SER A 12 3.46 8.35 -15.91
CA SER A 12 3.65 6.94 -15.54
C SER A 12 4.50 6.78 -14.29
N PHE A 13 5.57 7.58 -14.16
CA PHE A 13 6.44 7.55 -12.98
C PHE A 13 5.68 7.99 -11.72
N ILE A 14 4.86 9.04 -11.79
CA ILE A 14 4.00 9.45 -10.68
C ILE A 14 3.03 8.34 -10.28
N ILE A 15 2.41 7.66 -11.24
CA ILE A 15 1.51 6.54 -10.93
C ILE A 15 2.25 5.44 -10.19
N VAL A 16 3.44 5.06 -10.66
CA VAL A 16 4.28 4.06 -9.97
C VAL A 16 4.63 4.51 -8.57
N LEU A 17 4.98 5.78 -8.36
CA LEU A 17 5.27 6.34 -7.04
C LEU A 17 4.05 6.30 -6.12
N ILE A 18 2.86 6.63 -6.61
CA ILE A 18 1.62 6.60 -5.82
C ILE A 18 1.30 5.17 -5.41
N ILE A 19 1.35 4.20 -6.34
CA ILE A 19 1.10 2.79 -6.04
C ILE A 19 2.12 2.27 -5.02
N PHE A 20 3.40 2.57 -5.23
CA PHE A 20 4.47 2.17 -4.31
C PHE A 20 4.30 2.79 -2.92
N ALA A 21 3.99 4.08 -2.85
CA ALA A 21 3.75 4.76 -1.58
C ALA A 21 2.54 4.16 -0.86
N PHE A 22 1.43 3.95 -1.56
CA PHE A 22 0.23 3.34 -0.98
C PHE A 22 0.48 1.93 -0.47
N ASP A 23 1.23 1.11 -1.22
CA ASP A 23 1.67 -0.23 -0.80
C ASP A 23 2.55 -0.17 0.47
N ARG A 24 3.49 0.77 0.58
CA ARG A 24 4.33 0.90 1.78
C ARG A 24 3.56 1.46 2.98
N PHE A 25 2.72 2.48 2.78
CA PHE A 25 1.91 3.09 3.83
C PHE A 25 0.89 2.10 4.40
N SER A 26 0.20 1.34 3.56
CA SER A 26 -0.76 0.32 4.01
C SER A 26 -0.10 -0.75 4.90
N LYS A 27 1.09 -1.23 4.54
CA LYS A 27 1.86 -2.18 5.38
C LYS A 27 2.23 -1.59 6.73
N PHE A 28 2.71 -0.35 6.75
CA PHE A 28 3.07 0.33 8.00
C PHE A 28 1.84 0.59 8.88
N TYR A 29 0.71 0.95 8.27
CA TYR A 29 -0.56 1.15 8.96
C TYR A 29 -1.00 -0.12 9.71
N ILE A 30 -1.00 -1.27 9.04
CA ILE A 30 -1.36 -2.55 9.67
C ILE A 30 -0.39 -2.92 10.79
N LEU A 31 0.91 -2.72 10.61
CA LEU A 31 1.91 -2.98 11.64
C LEU A 31 1.64 -2.17 12.92
N ASN A 32 1.45 -0.86 12.77
CA ASN A 32 1.18 0.00 13.91
C ASN A 32 -0.15 -0.34 14.60
N LEU A 33 -1.15 -0.75 13.82
CA LEU A 33 -2.47 -1.08 14.38
C LEU A 33 -2.41 -2.36 15.22
N VAL A 34 -1.69 -3.39 14.73
CA VAL A 34 -1.44 -4.63 15.49
C VAL A 34 -0.61 -4.35 16.75
N GLU A 35 0.40 -3.48 16.68
CA GLU A 35 1.24 -3.12 17.83
C GLU A 35 0.44 -2.37 18.90
N ALA A 36 -0.45 -1.46 18.49
CA ALA A 36 -1.28 -0.66 19.40
C ALA A 36 -2.42 -1.46 20.04
N GLU A 37 -3.15 -2.26 19.26
CA GLU A 37 -4.34 -2.96 19.74
C GLU A 37 -4.05 -4.36 20.29
N LYS A 38 -2.83 -4.89 20.11
CA LYS A 38 -2.41 -6.28 20.45
C LYS A 38 -3.23 -7.38 19.77
N TYR A 39 -4.10 -7.04 18.82
CA TYR A 39 -4.87 -7.99 18.02
C TYR A 39 -4.19 -8.18 16.67
N ILE A 40 -3.97 -9.44 16.30
CA ILE A 40 -3.33 -9.83 15.03
C ILE A 40 -4.33 -9.74 13.85
N ASP A 41 -5.63 -9.84 14.16
CA ASP A 41 -6.73 -9.86 13.20
C ASP A 41 -7.69 -8.68 13.44
N ILE A 42 -7.86 -7.84 12.42
CA ILE A 42 -8.65 -6.61 12.50
C ILE A 42 -9.88 -6.78 11.60
N TYR A 43 -11.06 -6.89 12.21
CA TYR A 43 -12.32 -7.10 11.48
C TYR A 43 -12.94 -5.75 11.12
N PHE A 44 -12.98 -5.41 9.82
CA PHE A 44 -13.60 -4.16 9.37
C PHE A 44 -15.10 -4.34 9.11
N ASN A 45 -15.47 -5.42 8.42
CA ASN A 45 -16.86 -5.86 8.28
C ASN A 45 -16.91 -7.38 8.04
N SER A 46 -18.11 -7.94 7.83
CA SER A 46 -18.30 -9.40 7.65
C SER A 46 -17.61 -10.00 6.42
N PHE A 47 -17.17 -9.17 5.45
CA PHE A 47 -16.54 -9.59 4.21
C PHE A 47 -15.09 -9.12 4.07
N LEU A 48 -14.64 -8.18 4.91
CA LEU A 48 -13.32 -7.57 4.84
C LEU A 48 -12.66 -7.55 6.22
N ASN A 49 -11.54 -8.25 6.31
CA ASN A 49 -10.68 -8.30 7.47
C ASN A 49 -9.27 -7.97 7.05
N PHE A 50 -8.54 -7.26 7.92
CA PHE A 50 -7.12 -7.01 7.75
C PHE A 50 -6.34 -7.94 8.66
N HIS A 51 -5.41 -8.68 8.05
CA HIS A 51 -4.54 -9.63 8.73
C HIS A 51 -3.09 -9.26 8.44
N LEU A 52 -2.25 -9.26 9.47
CA LEU A 52 -0.81 -9.13 9.29
C LEU A 52 -0.21 -10.50 8.95
N ILE A 53 0.14 -10.72 7.69
CA ILE A 53 0.76 -11.97 7.22
C ILE A 53 2.17 -11.66 6.71
N TRP A 54 3.17 -12.23 7.37
CA TRP A 54 4.56 -12.20 6.91
C TRP A 54 4.84 -13.33 5.92
N ASN A 55 4.65 -13.05 4.63
CA ASN A 55 4.99 -14.00 3.57
C ASN A 55 6.49 -13.92 3.24
N THR A 56 7.24 -14.99 3.51
CA THR A 56 8.70 -15.08 3.27
C THR A 56 9.07 -15.83 1.98
N GLY A 57 8.09 -16.37 1.27
CA GLY A 57 8.28 -17.26 0.11
C GLY A 57 7.69 -18.63 0.33
#